data_AF-A0ABD7GP90-F1
#
_entry.id   AF-A0ABD7GP90-F1
#
_cell.length_a   1.000
_cell.length_b   1.000
_cell.length_c   1.000
_cell.angle_alpha   90.00
_cell.angle_beta   90.00
_cell.angle_gamma   90.00
#
_symmetry.space_group_name_H-M   'P 1'
#
loop_
_entity.id
_entity.type
_entity.pdbx_description
1 polymer ?
#
loop_
_entity_poly.entity_id
_entity_poly.type
_entity_poly.pdbx_seq_one_letter_code
_entity_poly.pdbx_strand_id
1 'polypeptide(L)' 'CALLVRERNGVKQLLCAWTGKADASPQALLRQLPTWQRPHACVRVEALPLTAHGKLDRAALLRRLEEPLERCASALDPD' A
#
# COMPACT_ATOMS: atom_id res chain seq x y z
N CYS A 1 -4.18 0.81 9.16
CA CYS A 1 -3.96 0.46 7.74
C CYS A 1 -4.62 1.52 6.86
N ALA A 2 -4.02 1.88 5.74
CA ALA A 2 -4.51 2.84 4.76
C ALA A 2 -4.27 2.33 3.34
N LEU A 3 -5.29 2.43 2.49
CA LEU A 3 -5.20 2.14 1.05
C LEU A 3 -5.21 3.44 0.26
N LEU A 4 -4.34 3.52 -0.74
CA LEU A 4 -4.16 4.68 -1.60
C LEU A 4 -4.10 4.25 -3.06
N VAL A 5 -4.71 5.04 -3.93
CA VAL A 5 -4.47 4.92 -5.37
C VAL A 5 -3.52 6.03 -5.77
N ARG A 6 -2.44 5.67 -6.46
CA ARG A 6 -1.58 6.63 -7.17
C ARG A 6 -1.61 6.36 -8.65
N GLU A 7 -1.37 7.39 -9.45
CA GLU A 7 -1.12 7.23 -10.87
C GLU A 7 0.36 7.48 -11.15
N ARG A 8 1.00 6.53 -11.85
CA ARG A 8 2.40 6.63 -12.23
C ARG A 8 2.53 6.18 -13.68
N ASN A 9 3.06 7.05 -14.54
CA ASN A 9 3.19 6.80 -15.98
C ASN A 9 1.87 6.38 -16.64
N GLY A 10 0.74 7.00 -16.25
CA GLY A 10 -0.59 6.67 -16.76
C GLY A 10 -1.20 5.36 -16.23
N VAL A 11 -0.51 4.66 -15.33
CA VAL A 11 -1.02 3.42 -14.71
C VAL A 11 -1.45 3.70 -13.27
N LYS A 12 -2.69 3.32 -12.94
CA LYS A 12 -3.21 3.36 -11.57
C LYS A 12 -2.64 2.21 -10.76
N GLN A 13 -2.04 2.52 -9.63
CA GLN A 13 -1.46 1.57 -8.69
C GLN A 13 -2.19 1.66 -7.36
N LEU A 14 -2.65 0.52 -6.85
CA LEU A 14 -3.19 0.40 -5.49
C LEU A 14 -2.04 0.12 -4.52
N LEU A 15 -1.87 0.98 -3.52
CA LEU A 15 -0.85 0.88 -2.48
C LEU A 15 -1.51 0.63 -1.12
N CYS A 16 -0.85 -0.16 -0.29
CA CYS A 16 -1.26 -0.42 1.08
C CYS A 16 -0.15 0.01 2.04
N ALA A 17 -0.48 0.90 2.97
CA ALA A 17 0.38 1.25 4.10
C ALA A 17 -0.25 0.72 5.39
N TRP A 18 0.51 -0.05 6.15
CA TRP A 18 0.00 -0.66 7.37
C TRP A 18 0.95 -0.44 8.54
N THR A 19 0.38 -0.41 9.73
CA THR A 19 1.10 -0.31 11.00
C THR A 19 0.88 -1.62 11.76
N GLY A 20 1.88 -2.05 12.52
CA GLY A 20 1.82 -3.31 13.26
C GLY A 20 3.19 -3.89 13.51
N LYS A 21 3.20 -5.08 14.11
CA LYS A 21 4.43 -5.85 14.35
C LYS A 21 5.06 -6.28 13.03
N ALA A 22 6.37 -6.44 12.99
CA ALA A 22 7.11 -6.77 11.76
C ALA A 22 6.76 -8.15 11.19
N ASP A 23 6.38 -9.10 12.05
CA ASP A 23 5.93 -10.46 11.70
C ASP A 23 4.46 -10.52 11.24
N ALA A 24 3.67 -9.47 11.48
CA ALA A 24 2.27 -9.39 11.10
C ALA A 24 2.06 -9.01 9.62
N SER A 25 2.71 -9.75 8.72
CA SER A 25 2.61 -9.51 7.27
C SER A 25 1.19 -9.77 6.74
N PRO A 26 0.61 -8.88 5.91
CA PRO A 26 -0.72 -9.07 5.35
C PRO A 26 -0.79 -10.15 4.26
N GLN A 27 0.29 -10.89 3.97
CA GLN A 27 0.35 -11.89 2.90
C GLN A 27 -0.76 -12.94 2.95
N ALA A 28 -1.15 -13.40 4.15
CA ALA A 28 -2.23 -14.37 4.29
C ALA A 28 -3.57 -13.83 3.78
N LEU A 29 -3.88 -12.55 4.07
CA LEU A 29 -5.07 -11.87 3.57
C LEU A 29 -4.98 -11.66 2.05
N LEU A 30 -3.83 -11.24 1.54
CA LEU A 30 -3.63 -11.00 0.10
C LEU A 30 -3.89 -12.26 -0.74
N ARG A 31 -3.57 -13.45 -0.23
CA ARG A 31 -3.86 -14.73 -0.90
C ARG A 31 -5.35 -15.03 -1.01
N GLN A 32 -6.17 -14.50 -0.10
CA GLN A 32 -7.63 -14.66 -0.13
C GLN A 32 -8.32 -13.61 -1.00
N LEU A 33 -7.64 -12.52 -1.34
CA LEU A 33 -8.17 -11.50 -2.22
C LEU A 33 -8.06 -11.93 -3.68
N PRO A 34 -9.07 -11.63 -4.52
CA PRO A 34 -8.95 -11.78 -5.95
C PRO A 34 -7.87 -10.84 -6.49
N THR A 35 -7.26 -11.22 -7.61
CA THR A 35 -6.07 -10.59 -8.19
C THR A 35 -6.23 -9.08 -8.36
N TRP A 36 -7.39 -8.62 -8.83
CA TRP A 36 -7.72 -7.21 -9.03
C TRP A 36 -7.92 -6.38 -7.75
N GLN A 37 -8.09 -7.02 -6.58
CA GLN A 37 -8.14 -6.34 -5.26
C GLN A 37 -6.79 -6.33 -4.54
N ARG A 38 -5.78 -7.03 -5.07
CA ARG A 38 -4.46 -7.09 -4.43
C ARG A 38 -3.74 -5.76 -4.64
N PRO A 39 -3.27 -5.10 -3.56
CA PRO A 39 -2.40 -3.96 -3.68
C PRO A 39 -1.12 -4.35 -4.44
N HIS A 40 -0.65 -3.43 -5.28
CA HIS A 40 0.60 -3.57 -6.03
C HIS A 40 1.80 -3.58 -5.08
N ALA A 41 1.68 -2.93 -3.92
CA ALA A 41 2.67 -2.95 -2.85
C ALA A 41 2.00 -2.83 -1.48
N CYS A 42 2.56 -3.53 -0.50
CA CYS A 42 2.18 -3.45 0.91
C CYS A 42 3.41 -3.06 1.73
N VAL A 43 3.36 -1.90 2.37
CA VAL A 43 4.51 -1.33 3.08
C VAL A 43 4.15 -1.16 4.55
N ARG A 44 5.01 -1.68 5.43
CA ARG A 44 4.90 -1.41 6.85
C ARG A 44 5.47 -0.03 7.13
N VAL A 45 4.68 0.83 7.77
CA VAL A 45 5.11 2.14 8.27
C VAL A 45 5.04 2.14 9.79
N GLU A 46 5.91 2.89 10.44
CA GLU A 46 5.89 3.02 11.90
C GLU A 46 4.59 3.67 12.39
N ALA A 47 4.15 4.71 11.68
CA ALA A 47 2.91 5.42 11.93
C ALA A 47 2.31 5.93 10.62
N LEU A 48 0.97 6.04 10.58
CA LEU A 48 0.29 6.74 9.51
C LEU A 48 0.41 8.25 9.76
N PRO A 49 0.90 9.05 8.81
CA PRO A 49 1.01 10.49 8.99
C PRO A 49 -0.38 11.11 9.05
N LEU A 50 -0.60 11.99 10.02
CA LEU A 50 -1.86 12.69 10.21
C LEU A 50 -1.63 14.20 10.04
N THR A 51 -2.64 14.90 9.54
CA THR A 51 -2.69 16.37 9.53
C THR A 51 -2.90 16.90 10.95
N ALA A 52 -2.77 18.21 11.14
CA ALA A 52 -3.07 18.88 12.42
C ALA A 52 -4.52 18.61 12.92
N HIS A 53 -5.44 18.25 12.02
CA HIS A 53 -6.82 17.90 12.34
C HIS A 53 -7.03 16.40 12.55
N GLY A 54 -5.96 15.59 12.64
CA GLY A 54 -6.03 14.14 12.84
C GLY A 54 -6.48 13.34 11.62
N LYS A 55 -6.61 13.97 10.44
CA LYS A 55 -6.95 13.26 9.20
C LYS A 55 -5.71 12.64 8.59
N LEU A 56 -5.85 11.53 7.86
CA LEU A 56 -4.73 10.94 7.12
C LEU A 56 -4.11 11.97 6.15
N ASP A 57 -2.82 12.23 6.30
CA ASP A 57 -2.05 13.04 5.36
C ASP A 57 -1.59 12.16 4.19
N ARG A 58 -2.41 12.16 3.13
CA ARG A 58 -2.15 11.36 1.92
C ARG A 58 -0.87 11.78 1.20
N ALA A 59 -0.52 13.07 1.21
CA ALA A 59 0.66 13.56 0.51
C ALA A 59 1.94 13.11 1.25
N ALA A 60 1.96 13.27 2.57
CA ALA A 60 3.06 12.76 3.41
C ALA A 60 3.19 11.23 3.31
N LEU A 61 2.05 10.52 3.27
CA LEU A 61 2.07 9.06 3.12
C LEU A 61 2.58 8.64 1.74
N LEU A 62 2.15 9.30 0.66
CA LEU A 62 2.65 8.99 -0.69
C LEU A 62 4.15 9.23 -0.82
N ARG A 63 4.68 10.32 -0.25
CA ARG A 63 6.14 10.58 -0.22
C ARG A 63 6.92 9.46 0.49
N ARG A 64 6.39 8.93 1.60
CA ARG A 64 6.98 7.75 2.26
C ARG A 64 6.97 6.50 1.39
N LEU A 65 6.03 6.41 0.44
CA LEU A 65 5.86 5.28 -0.47
C LEU A 65 6.56 5.50 -1.84
N GLU A 66 7.44 6.50 -1.96
CA GLU A 66 8.24 6.75 -3.17
C GLU A 66 9.52 5.90 -3.24
N GLU A 67 10.06 5.48 -2.10
CA GLU A 67 11.19 4.54 -2.00
C GLU A 67 10.87 3.17 -2.64
N PRO A 68 11.87 2.34 -3.00
CA PRO A 68 11.63 1.04 -3.62
C PRO A 68 10.72 0.18 -2.74
N LEU A 69 9.44 0.14 -3.11
CA LEU A 69 8.44 -0.61 -2.38
C LEU A 69 8.66 -2.10 -2.62
N GLU A 70 8.63 -2.89 -1.57
CA GLU A 70 8.47 -4.34 -1.69
C GLU A 70 7.16 -4.59 -2.46
N ARG A 71 7.32 -5.00 -3.72
CA ARG A 71 6.18 -5.34 -4.57
C ARG A 71 5.60 -6.65 -4.06
N CYS A 72 4.30 -6.67 -3.85
CA CYS A 72 3.60 -7.93 -3.72
C CYS A 72 3.78 -8.65 -5.05
N ALA A 73 4.43 -9.84 -5.06
CA ALA A 73 4.62 -10.62 -6.28
C ALA A 73 3.29 -10.71 -7.05
N SER A 74 3.39 -10.43 -8.34
CA SER A 74 2.43 -9.70 -9.17
C SER A 74 1.03 -10.27 -9.26
N ALA A 75 0.04 -9.39 -9.09
CA ALA A 75 -1.29 -9.48 -9.67
C ALA A 75 -1.34 -8.95 -11.12
N LEU A 76 -0.23 -9.07 -11.84
CA LEU A 76 -0.08 -8.68 -13.25
C LEU A 76 0.08 -9.97 -14.07
N ASP A 77 -0.91 -10.84 -14.00
CA ASP A 77 -1.24 -11.68 -15.15
C ASP A 77 -2.42 -10.96 -15.84
N PRO A 78 -2.21 -10.36 -17.01
CA PRO A 78 -3.33 -10.09 -17.89
C PRO A 78 -3.88 -11.44 -18.36
N ASP A 79 -5.18 -11.67 -18.16
CA ASP A 79 -5.93 -12.66 -18.95
C ASP A 79 -5.87 -12.26 -20.43
#